data_AF-T0RYW1-F1
#
_entry.id   AF-T0RYW1-F1
#
_cell.length_a   1.000
_cell.length_b   1.000
_cell.length_c   1.000
_cell.angle_alpha   90.00
_cell.angle_beta   90.00
_cell.angle_gamma   90.00
#
_symmetry.space_group_name_H-M   'P 1'
#
loop_
_entity.id
_entity.type
_entity.pdbx_description
1 polymer ?
#
loop_
_entity_poly.entity_id
_entity_poly.type
_entity_poly.pdbx_seq_one_letter_code
_entity_poly.pdbx_strand_id
1 'polypeptide(L)'
;MSKSRSYKGLKYELTESKRIHREGTPLLIYSKVLRELGAGQVDLAVIKNERNFKEKVIEIFELKSFAYISKSQRRRLYHSAQVLSAYLGLSCRISVIFDEF
;
A
#
# COMPACT_ATOMS: atom_id res chain seq x y z
N MET A 1 -9.15 13.15 -15.60
CA MET A 1 -7.99 13.69 -14.84
C MET A 1 -7.15 14.52 -15.79
N SER A 2 -6.70 15.72 -15.39
CA SER A 2 -5.73 16.47 -16.20
C SER A 2 -4.38 15.75 -16.21
N LYS A 3 -3.66 15.79 -17.34
CA LYS A 3 -2.34 15.13 -17.48
C LYS A 3 -1.35 15.57 -16.39
N SER A 4 -1.41 16.84 -15.98
CA SER A 4 -0.54 17.41 -14.93
C SER A 4 -0.77 16.79 -13.55
N ARG A 5 -2.03 16.54 -13.16
CA ARG A 5 -2.36 15.93 -11.87
C ARG A 5 -1.90 14.47 -11.79
N SER A 6 -2.07 13.72 -12.88
CA SER A 6 -1.58 12.34 -12.97
C SER A 6 -0.05 12.27 -12.85
N TYR A 7 0.67 13.21 -13.48
CA TYR A 7 2.13 13.26 -13.42
C TYR A 7 2.64 13.55 -12.00
N LYS A 8 2.00 14.48 -11.28
CA LYS A 8 2.32 14.76 -9.88
C LYS A 8 2.15 13.53 -8.99
N GLY A 9 1.01 12.84 -9.11
CA GLY A 9 0.75 11.60 -8.36
C GLY A 9 1.79 10.51 -8.65
N LEU A 10 2.13 10.30 -9.92
CA LEU A 10 3.16 9.33 -10.30
C LEU A 10 4.54 9.69 -9.73
N LYS A 11 4.92 10.97 -9.75
CA LYS A 11 6.20 11.43 -9.19
C LYS A 11 6.25 11.20 -7.67
N TYR A 12 5.14 11.45 -6.97
CA TYR A 12 5.02 11.21 -5.55
C TYR A 12 5.15 9.71 -5.22
N GLU A 13 4.38 8.86 -5.92
CA GLU A 13 4.44 7.40 -5.78
C GLU A 13 5.85 6.86 -6.05
N LEU A 14 6.54 7.35 -7.08
CA LEU A 14 7.92 6.96 -7.37
C LEU A 14 8.89 7.36 -6.25
N THR A 15 8.67 8.52 -5.64
CA THR A 15 9.51 9.02 -4.54
C THR A 15 9.33 8.17 -3.29
N GLU A 16 8.08 7.91 -2.90
CA GLU A 16 7.76 7.08 -1.75
C GLU A 16 8.15 5.61 -1.97
N SER A 17 7.96 5.09 -3.18
CA SER A 17 8.43 3.75 -3.57
C SER A 17 9.91 3.57 -3.31
N LYS A 18 10.76 4.53 -3.75
CA LYS A 18 12.21 4.48 -3.49
C LYS A 18 12.55 4.51 -2.01
N ARG A 19 11.77 5.22 -1.19
CA ARG A 19 11.99 5.33 0.25
C ARG A 19 11.58 4.03 0.96
N ILE A 20 10.34 3.61 0.77
CA ILE A 20 9.72 2.45 1.43
C ILE A 20 10.46 1.16 1.09
N HIS A 21 10.78 0.94 -0.19
CA HIS A 21 11.42 -0.28 -0.66
C HIS A 21 12.89 -0.44 -0.21
N ARG A 22 13.50 0.58 0.40
CA ARG A 22 14.81 0.45 1.06
C ARG A 22 14.71 -0.19 2.45
N GLU A 23 13.52 -0.17 3.06
CA GLU A 23 13.30 -0.69 4.42
C GLU A 23 12.97 -2.19 4.46
N GLY A 24 12.83 -2.85 3.30
CA GLY A 24 12.44 -4.25 3.24
C GLY A 24 12.40 -4.80 1.81
N THR A 25 11.78 -5.97 1.64
CA THR A 25 11.60 -6.62 0.33
C THR A 25 10.34 -6.07 -0.35
N PRO A 26 10.44 -5.47 -1.54
CA PRO A 26 9.26 -5.00 -2.28
C PRO A 26 8.30 -6.15 -2.58
N LEU A 27 7.01 -5.92 -2.36
CA LEU A 27 5.95 -6.88 -2.70
C LEU A 27 5.20 -6.38 -3.93
N LEU A 28 5.43 -7.05 -5.07
CA LEU A 28 4.73 -6.74 -6.30
C LEU A 28 3.35 -7.40 -6.29
N ILE A 29 2.30 -6.58 -6.45
CA ILE A 29 0.91 -7.04 -6.44
C ILE A 29 0.27 -6.70 -7.76
N TYR A 30 -0.22 -7.71 -8.47
CA TYR A 30 -1.03 -7.47 -9.65
C TYR A 30 -2.42 -6.98 -9.24
N SER A 31 -2.68 -5.69 -9.39
CA SER A 31 -3.88 -5.03 -8.86
C SER A 31 -5.20 -5.61 -9.41
N LYS A 32 -5.18 -6.29 -10.56
CA LYS A 32 -6.37 -6.93 -11.12
C LYS A 32 -6.88 -8.07 -10.22
N VAL A 33 -5.98 -8.86 -9.64
CA VAL A 33 -6.33 -9.95 -8.71
C VAL A 33 -7.04 -9.39 -7.49
N LEU A 34 -6.52 -8.31 -6.90
CA LEU A 34 -7.18 -7.67 -5.76
C LEU A 34 -8.58 -7.13 -6.11
N ARG A 35 -8.76 -6.58 -7.32
CA ARG A 35 -10.07 -6.10 -7.78
C ARG A 35 -11.07 -7.23 -7.99
N GLU A 36 -10.64 -8.33 -8.60
CA GLU A 36 -11.47 -9.53 -8.83
C GLU A 36 -11.93 -10.16 -7.50
N LEU A 37 -11.12 -10.06 -6.44
CA LEU A 37 -11.45 -10.50 -5.08
C LEU A 37 -12.23 -9.45 -4.25
N GLY A 38 -12.61 -8.32 -4.84
CA GLY A 38 -13.33 -7.25 -4.13
C GLY A 38 -12.48 -6.47 -3.10
N ALA A 39 -11.16 -6.68 -3.09
CA ALA A 39 -10.21 -6.04 -2.19
C ALA A 39 -9.71 -4.67 -2.72
N GLY A 40 -9.88 -4.40 -4.02
CA GLY A 40 -9.55 -3.10 -4.59
C GLY A 40 -8.09 -3.01 -5.04
N GLN A 41 -7.33 -2.06 -4.51
CA GLN A 41 -5.94 -1.83 -4.92
C GLN A 41 -5.10 -1.34 -3.74
N VAL A 42 -3.79 -1.49 -3.87
CA VAL A 42 -2.76 -1.01 -2.95
C VAL A 42 -1.75 -0.25 -3.80
N ASP A 43 -1.30 0.91 -3.35
CA ASP A 43 -0.34 1.72 -4.09
C ASP A 43 1.06 1.12 -3.97
N LEU A 44 1.53 0.86 -2.74
CA LEU A 44 2.83 0.24 -2.47
C LEU A 44 2.73 -0.83 -1.39
N ALA A 45 3.61 -1.83 -1.45
CA ALA A 45 3.68 -2.88 -0.43
C ALA A 45 5.11 -3.37 -0.22
N VAL A 46 5.45 -3.68 1.03
CA VAL A 46 6.77 -4.20 1.41
C VAL A 46 6.62 -5.31 2.45
N ILE A 47 7.52 -6.29 2.41
CA ILE A 47 7.71 -7.26 3.50
C ILE A 47 8.94 -6.82 4.29
N LYS A 48 8.80 -6.59 5.59
CA LYS A 48 9.91 -6.19 6.45
C LYS A 48 9.85 -6.89 7.80
N ASN A 49 10.97 -6.89 8.51
CA ASN A 49 10.99 -7.41 9.88
C ASN A 49 10.22 -6.45 10.78
N GLU A 50 9.45 -6.99 11.71
CA GLU A 50 8.83 -6.17 12.74
C GLU A 50 9.90 -5.58 13.66
N ARG A 51 9.74 -4.30 14.04
CA ARG A 51 10.77 -3.53 14.77
C ARG A 51 11.24 -4.21 16.07
N ASN A 52 10.39 -5.04 16.68
CA ASN A 52 10.63 -5.67 17.98
C ASN A 52 10.68 -7.20 17.91
N PHE A 53 10.45 -7.81 16.75
CA PHE A 53 10.34 -9.27 16.61
C PHE A 53 11.11 -9.76 15.39
N LYS A 54 11.59 -11.01 15.43
CA LYS A 54 12.20 -11.68 14.26
C LYS A 54 11.18 -12.11 13.19
N GLU A 55 9.92 -11.68 13.35
CA GLU A 55 8.84 -12.03 12.43
C GLU A 55 8.74 -11.04 11.28
N LYS A 56 8.37 -11.56 10.11
CA LYS A 56 8.13 -10.75 8.92
C LYS A 56 6.67 -10.28 8.92
N VAL A 57 6.47 -9.03 8.54
CA VAL A 57 5.16 -8.41 8.38
C VAL A 57 5.04 -7.81 6.98
N ILE A 58 3.85 -7.89 6.40
CA ILE A 58 3.49 -7.15 5.19
C ILE A 58 3.04 -5.76 5.64
N GLU A 59 3.58 -4.71 5.05
CA GLU A 59 3.04 -3.37 5.20
C GLU A 59 2.57 -2.86 3.84
N ILE A 60 1.29 -2.52 3.76
CA ILE A 60 0.68 -1.89 2.60
C ILE A 60 0.51 -0.39 2.85
N PHE A 61 0.77 0.41 1.82
CA PHE A 61 0.72 1.85 1.87
C PHE A 61 -0.33 2.39 0.92
N GLU A 62 -1.19 3.27 1.43
CA GLU A 62 -2.05 4.14 0.64
C GLU A 62 -1.42 5.53 0.61
N LEU A 63 -1.19 6.06 -0.59
CA LEU A 63 -0.63 7.38 -0.81
C LEU A 63 -1.75 8.38 -1.11
N LYS A 64 -1.76 9.50 -0.39
CA LYS A 64 -2.76 10.55 -0.56
C LYS A 64 -2.14 11.92 -0.57
N SER A 65 -2.83 12.86 -1.22
CA SER A 65 -2.51 14.29 -1.08
C SER A 65 -3.17 14.93 0.15
N PHE A 66 -3.90 14.15 0.96
CA PHE A 66 -4.62 14.60 2.14
C PHE A 66 -4.84 13.44 3.12
N ALA A 67 -4.88 13.73 4.43
CA ALA A 67 -4.95 12.69 5.47
C ALA A 67 -6.29 11.93 5.53
N TYR A 68 -7.33 12.42 4.87
CA TYR A 68 -8.67 11.82 4.93
C TYR A 68 -8.80 10.54 4.07
N ILE A 69 -9.32 9.47 4.68
CA ILE A 69 -9.72 8.24 3.99
C ILE A 69 -11.22 8.02 4.13
N SER A 70 -11.91 7.82 3.01
CA SER A 70 -13.33 7.48 3.02
C SER A 70 -13.58 6.07 3.61
N LYS A 71 -14.77 5.85 4.18
CA LYS A 71 -15.16 4.54 4.73
C LYS A 71 -15.01 3.40 3.72
N SER A 72 -15.35 3.64 2.45
CA SER A 72 -15.23 2.66 1.36
C SER A 72 -13.78 2.33 1.04
N GLN A 73 -12.90 3.33 0.94
CA GLN A 73 -11.47 3.11 0.73
C GLN A 73 -10.84 2.34 1.89
N ARG A 74 -11.17 2.70 3.14
CA ARG A 74 -10.70 1.95 4.32
C ARG A 74 -11.12 0.48 4.27
N ARG A 75 -12.37 0.20 3.90
CA ARG A 75 -12.87 -1.18 3.75
C ARG A 75 -12.08 -1.94 2.69
N ARG A 76 -11.82 -1.33 1.53
CA ARG A 76 -11.03 -1.93 0.45
C ARG A 76 -9.59 -2.26 0.91
N LEU A 77 -8.92 -1.30 1.55
CA LEU A 77 -7.57 -1.52 2.10
C LEU A 77 -7.56 -2.66 3.13
N TYR A 78 -8.56 -2.72 4.00
CA TYR A 78 -8.70 -3.80 4.97
C TYR A 78 -8.88 -5.17 4.29
N HIS A 79 -9.73 -5.25 3.28
CA HIS A 79 -9.87 -6.48 2.48
C HIS A 79 -8.56 -6.86 1.77
N SER A 80 -7.82 -5.88 1.24
CA SER A 80 -6.49 -6.13 0.64
C SER A 80 -5.52 -6.70 1.66
N ALA A 81 -5.46 -6.14 2.86
CA ALA A 81 -4.62 -6.66 3.94
C ALA A 81 -5.00 -8.09 4.34
N GLN A 82 -6.31 -8.40 4.44
CA GLN A 82 -6.79 -9.74 4.74
C GLN A 82 -6.41 -10.75 3.65
N VAL A 83 -6.60 -10.40 2.37
CA VAL A 83 -6.21 -11.24 1.24
C VAL A 83 -4.72 -11.52 1.28
N LEU A 84 -3.88 -10.48 1.37
CA LEU A 84 -2.42 -10.65 1.37
C LEU A 84 -1.93 -11.45 2.57
N SER A 85 -2.52 -11.21 3.75
CA SER A 85 -2.19 -11.96 4.97
C SER A 85 -2.52 -13.44 4.84
N ALA A 86 -3.70 -13.77 4.30
CA ALA A 86 -4.13 -15.14 4.09
C ALA A 86 -3.26 -15.86 3.04
N TYR A 87 -2.90 -15.19 1.94
CA TYR A 87 -2.11 -15.79 0.87
C TYR A 87 -0.64 -16.04 1.26
N LEU A 88 -0.04 -15.15 2.05
CA LEU A 88 1.38 -15.21 2.40
C LEU A 88 1.65 -15.79 3.80
N GLY A 89 0.61 -15.99 4.61
CA GLY A 89 0.76 -16.46 6.00
C GLY A 89 1.50 -15.48 6.90
N LEU A 90 1.45 -14.18 6.59
CA LEU A 90 2.10 -13.11 7.35
C LEU A 90 1.07 -12.12 7.87
N SER A 91 1.32 -11.53 9.03
CA SER A 91 0.54 -10.39 9.51
C SER A 91 0.64 -9.23 8.51
N CYS A 92 -0.45 -8.46 8.37
CA CYS A 92 -0.49 -7.31 7.45
C CYS A 92 -0.88 -6.02 8.18
N ARG A 93 -0.11 -4.96 7.97
CA ARG A 93 -0.33 -3.61 8.49
C ARG A 93 -0.68 -2.66 7.36
N ILE A 94 -1.56 -1.71 7.66
CA ILE A 94 -1.96 -0.65 6.74
C ILE A 94 -1.36 0.66 7.23
N SER A 95 -0.65 1.35 6.34
CA SER A 95 -0.08 2.67 6.58
C SER A 95 -0.60 3.64 5.55
N VAL A 96 -0.87 4.87 5.99
CA VAL A 96 -1.35 5.95 5.13
C VAL A 96 -0.30 7.03 5.17
N ILE A 97 0.21 7.39 3.99
CA ILE A 97 1.18 8.47 3.85
C ILE A 97 0.49 9.58 3.10
N PHE A 98 0.56 10.79 3.67
CA PHE A 98 0.02 11.98 3.04
C PHE A 98 1.08 13.06 2.98
N ASP A 99 1.09 13.79 1.87
CA ASP A 99 1.91 14.97 1.66
C ASP A 99 1.19 15.91 0.66
N GLU A 100 1.46 17.21 0.72
CA GLU A 100 0.88 18.18 -0.22
C GLU A 100 1.75 18.26 -1.50
N PHE A 101 1.21 17.83 -2.65
CA PHE A 101 1.96 17.77 -3.93
C PHE A 101 1.20 18.26 -5.18
#